data_AF-A0A0G1X8N9-F1
#
_entry.id   AF-A0A0G1X8N9-F1
#
_cell.length_a   1.000
_cell.length_b   1.000
_cell.length_c   1.000
_cell.angle_alpha   90.00
_cell.angle_beta   90.00
_cell.angle_gamma   90.00
#
_symmetry.space_group_name_H-M   'P 1'
#
loop_
_entity.id
_entity.type
_entity.pdbx_description
1 polymer ?
#
loop_
_entity_poly.entity_id
_entity_poly.type
_entity_poly.pdbx_seq_one_letter_code
_entity_poly.pdbx_strand_id
1 'polypeptide(L)'
;MHEKYITEGIVLGKRGVGEANTLVFILTELQGLVRAKATSARREASKLRYGLEPLSRGRYTFVRGKSEWRLTGADEVSREYISTTTAQRKRLGQVSRLLLRLVQGQEHTPELYKTVREGFMTLAHTEQRAGAAHVGAPGLPARVAGTGPLCRERPVFPRAGAPGGRLPQTPDKADKRVPPSHRVVDEKRSL
;
A
#
# COMPACT_ATOMS: atom_id res chain seq x y z
N MET A 1 5.68 -16.54 -19.98
CA MET A 1 4.59 -15.56 -20.15
C MET A 1 3.95 -15.36 -18.78
N HIS A 2 3.73 -14.13 -18.31
CA HIS A 2 3.12 -13.88 -17.00
C HIS A 2 1.69 -13.39 -17.22
N GLU A 3 0.70 -14.11 -16.68
CA GLU A 3 -0.70 -13.67 -16.72
C GLU A 3 -0.93 -12.55 -15.73
N LYS A 4 -1.59 -11.49 -16.21
CA LYS A 4 -2.03 -10.34 -15.41
C LYS A 4 -3.53 -10.51 -15.16
N TYR A 5 -3.90 -10.48 -13.89
CA TYR A 5 -5.29 -10.54 -13.45
C TYR A 5 -5.68 -9.17 -12.92
N ILE A 6 -6.74 -8.59 -13.48
CA ILE A 6 -7.26 -7.30 -13.05
C ILE A 6 -8.64 -7.56 -12.46
N THR A 7 -8.81 -7.21 -11.19
CA THR A 7 -10.07 -7.44 -10.47
C THR A 7 -10.29 -6.35 -9.44
N GLU A 8 -11.55 -6.16 -9.06
CA GLU A 8 -11.89 -5.31 -7.93
C GLU A 8 -11.59 -6.02 -6.61
N GLY A 9 -11.22 -5.24 -5.60
CA GLY A 9 -11.00 -5.78 -4.28
C GLY A 9 -11.07 -4.75 -3.17
N ILE A 10 -11.18 -5.27 -1.95
CA ILE A 10 -11.17 -4.51 -0.70
C ILE A 10 -9.94 -4.92 0.10
N VAL A 11 -9.15 -3.92 0.51
CA VAL A 11 -7.95 -4.16 1.32
C VAL A 11 -8.38 -4.40 2.76
N LEU A 12 -8.24 -5.64 3.24
CA LEU A 12 -8.57 -5.99 4.63
C LEU A 12 -7.44 -5.65 5.59
N GLY A 13 -6.20 -5.66 5.11
CA GLY A 13 -5.04 -5.36 5.92
C GLY A 13 -3.74 -5.35 5.14
N LYS A 14 -2.69 -4.82 5.79
CA LYS A 14 -1.33 -4.82 5.27
C LYS A 14 -0.33 -5.10 6.39
N ARG A 15 0.80 -5.71 6.02
CA ARG A 15 1.94 -5.97 6.90
C ARG A 15 3.22 -5.67 6.15
N GLY A 16 4.12 -4.89 6.75
CA GLY A 16 5.46 -4.68 6.20
C GLY A 16 6.28 -5.96 6.18
N VAL A 17 7.06 -6.19 5.12
CA VAL A 17 7.98 -7.33 5.03
C VAL A 17 9.31 -6.83 4.46
N GLY A 18 10.39 -6.91 5.25
CA GLY A 18 11.70 -6.33 4.89
C GLY A 18 11.69 -4.80 4.83
N GLU A 19 12.62 -4.21 4.06
CA GLU A 19 12.74 -2.75 3.95
C GLU A 19 11.64 -2.13 3.10
N ALA A 20 11.46 -2.61 1.85
CA ALA A 20 10.67 -1.92 0.84
C ALA A 20 9.35 -2.60 0.46
N ASN A 21 9.11 -3.83 0.94
CA ASN A 21 7.96 -4.62 0.52
C ASN A 21 6.83 -4.59 1.56
N THR A 22 5.62 -4.73 1.06
CA THR A 22 4.42 -4.82 1.89
C THR A 22 3.62 -6.05 1.44
N LEU A 23 3.30 -6.92 2.39
CA LEU A 23 2.31 -7.97 2.20
C LEU A 23 0.92 -7.38 2.42
N VAL A 24 0.03 -7.54 1.45
CA VAL A 24 -1.34 -7.06 1.51
C VAL A 24 -2.32 -8.21 1.41
N PHE A 25 -3.42 -8.07 2.14
CA PHE A 25 -4.52 -9.01 2.15
C PHE A 25 -5.72 -8.33 1.50
N ILE A 26 -6.07 -8.78 0.30
CA ILE A 26 -7.12 -8.16 -0.51
C ILE A 26 -8.19 -9.20 -0.76
N LEU A 27 -9.42 -8.90 -0.34
CA LEU A 27 -10.58 -9.70 -0.73
C LEU A 27 -11.01 -9.24 -2.11
N THR A 28 -10.87 -10.12 -3.09
CA THR A 28 -11.17 -9.86 -4.50
C THR A 28 -12.46 -10.53 -4.91
N GLU A 29 -13.11 -10.00 -5.94
CA GLU A 29 -14.32 -10.59 -6.50
C GLU A 29 -14.05 -11.92 -7.21
N LEU A 30 -12.94 -11.99 -7.98
CA LEU A 30 -12.66 -13.10 -8.89
C LEU A 30 -11.67 -14.14 -8.37
N GLN A 31 -10.94 -13.89 -7.29
CA GLN A 31 -9.97 -14.85 -6.72
C GLN A 31 -10.18 -15.10 -5.22
N GLY A 32 -11.19 -14.47 -4.61
CA GLY A 32 -11.41 -14.53 -3.17
C GLY A 32 -10.31 -13.80 -2.39
N LEU A 33 -9.92 -14.34 -1.23
CA LEU A 33 -8.90 -13.71 -0.39
C LEU A 33 -7.48 -13.94 -0.94
N VAL A 34 -6.92 -12.90 -1.54
CA VAL A 34 -5.57 -12.94 -2.13
C VAL A 34 -4.55 -12.34 -1.16
N ARG A 35 -3.49 -13.10 -0.90
CA ARG A 35 -2.29 -12.65 -0.19
C ARG A 35 -1.24 -12.26 -1.22
N ALA A 36 -1.05 -10.96 -1.44
CA ALA A 36 -0.13 -10.46 -2.45
C ALA A 36 1.02 -9.66 -1.85
N LYS A 37 2.20 -9.80 -2.46
CA LYS A 37 3.38 -9.01 -2.15
C LYS A 37 3.42 -7.79 -3.08
N ALA A 38 3.29 -6.60 -2.50
CA ALA A 38 3.50 -5.34 -3.18
C ALA A 38 4.99 -4.97 -3.07
N THR A 39 5.69 -5.06 -4.19
CA THR A 39 7.12 -4.72 -4.26
C THR A 39 7.26 -3.22 -4.39
N SER A 40 8.20 -2.61 -3.64
CA SER A 40 8.44 -1.16 -3.69
C SER A 40 7.26 -0.28 -3.25
N ALA A 41 6.31 -0.80 -2.46
CA ALA A 41 5.17 -0.02 -1.96
C ALA A 41 5.57 1.12 -0.99
N ARG A 42 6.80 1.07 -0.45
CA ARG A 42 7.34 2.08 0.48
C ARG A 42 8.22 3.15 -0.17
N ARG A 43 8.60 2.98 -1.45
CA ARG A 43 9.35 4.03 -2.17
C ARG A 43 8.43 5.23 -2.44
N GLU A 44 8.97 6.44 -2.28
CA GLU A 44 8.20 7.68 -2.45
C GLU A 44 7.59 7.82 -3.86
N ALA A 45 8.26 7.27 -4.88
CA ALA A 45 7.79 7.25 -6.27
C ALA A 45 6.68 6.21 -6.56
N SER A 46 6.25 5.43 -5.57
CA SER A 46 5.35 4.30 -5.80
C SER A 46 3.89 4.72 -5.85
N LYS A 47 3.27 4.53 -7.02
CA LYS A 47 1.81 4.68 -7.22
C LYS A 47 0.99 3.79 -6.26
N LEU A 48 1.58 2.69 -5.78
CA LEU A 48 0.93 1.73 -4.89
C LEU A 48 0.82 2.21 -3.44
N ARG A 49 1.60 3.22 -3.01
CA ARG A 49 1.66 3.65 -1.60
C ARG A 49 0.30 4.10 -1.08
N TYR A 50 -0.42 4.89 -1.88
CA TYR A 50 -1.71 5.48 -1.51
C TYR A 50 -2.90 4.55 -1.73
N GLY A 51 -2.71 3.52 -2.58
CA GLY A 51 -3.76 2.56 -2.91
C GLY A 51 -3.95 1.44 -1.88
N LEU A 52 -2.90 1.14 -1.11
CA LEU A 52 -2.87 0.01 -0.18
C LEU A 52 -3.20 0.39 1.27
N GLU A 53 -4.09 1.34 1.46
CA GLU A 53 -4.62 1.66 2.78
C GLU A 53 -5.65 0.59 3.20
N PRO A 54 -5.58 0.03 4.42
CA PRO A 54 -6.64 -0.84 4.91
C PRO A 54 -7.99 -0.14 4.85
N LEU A 55 -9.04 -0.90 4.53
CA LEU A 55 -10.39 -0.39 4.28
C LEU A 55 -10.50 0.51 3.04
N SER A 56 -9.60 0.38 2.06
CA SER A 56 -9.81 0.94 0.72
C SER A 56 -10.45 -0.10 -0.22
N ARG A 57 -11.23 0.38 -1.19
CA ARG A 57 -11.72 -0.41 -2.32
C ARG A 57 -11.05 0.11 -3.59
N GLY A 58 -10.72 -0.76 -4.53
CA GLY A 58 -10.19 -0.32 -5.81
C GLY A 58 -10.00 -1.47 -6.79
N ARG A 59 -9.49 -1.14 -7.97
CA ARG A 59 -9.11 -2.10 -8.99
C ARG A 59 -7.63 -2.44 -8.83
N TYR A 60 -7.34 -3.72 -8.65
CA TYR A 60 -5.98 -4.20 -8.39
C TYR A 60 -5.50 -5.11 -9.52
N THR A 61 -4.24 -4.92 -9.92
CA THR A 61 -3.60 -5.77 -10.90
C THR A 61 -2.62 -6.72 -10.21
N PHE A 62 -2.88 -8.01 -10.36
CA PHE A 62 -2.09 -9.11 -9.81
C PHE A 62 -1.34 -9.84 -10.91
N VAL A 63 -0.16 -10.34 -10.57
CA VAL A 63 0.62 -11.26 -11.39
C VAL A 63 0.84 -12.53 -10.57
N ARG A 64 0.46 -13.68 -11.13
CA ARG A 64 0.69 -14.97 -10.50
C ARG A 64 2.17 -15.34 -10.65
N GLY A 65 2.88 -15.40 -9.51
CA GLY A 65 4.23 -15.95 -9.44
C GLY A 65 4.22 -17.45 -9.19
N LYS A 66 5.41 -18.07 -9.14
CA LYS A 66 5.57 -19.50 -8.83
C LYS A 66 5.04 -19.89 -7.45
N SER A 67 5.21 -19.01 -6.46
CA SER A 67 4.90 -19.32 -5.05
C SER A 67 4.00 -18.27 -4.38
N GLU A 68 4.03 -17.03 -4.88
CA GLU A 68 3.33 -15.90 -4.27
C GLU A 68 2.65 -15.05 -5.34
N TRP A 69 1.55 -14.40 -4.97
CA TRP A 69 0.93 -13.36 -5.79
C TRP A 69 1.72 -12.06 -5.68
N ARG A 70 1.93 -11.39 -6.80
CA ARG A 70 2.57 -10.07 -6.85
C ARG A 70 1.54 -9.03 -7.21
N LEU A 71 1.48 -7.96 -6.43
CA LEU A 71 0.66 -6.80 -6.77
C LEU A 71 1.52 -5.83 -7.59
N THR A 72 1.05 -5.49 -8.79
CA THR A 72 1.77 -4.61 -9.73
C THR A 72 1.07 -3.27 -9.93
N GLY A 73 -0.24 -3.19 -9.75
CA GLY A 73 -1.04 -2.00 -10.01
C GLY A 73 -2.18 -1.84 -9.01
N ALA A 74 -2.55 -0.58 -8.75
CA ALA A 74 -3.71 -0.20 -7.96
C ALA A 74 -4.31 1.07 -8.60
N ASP A 75 -5.53 0.95 -9.09
CA ASP A 75 -6.25 1.99 -9.83
C ASP A 75 -7.63 2.19 -9.19
N GLU A 76 -8.27 3.33 -9.46
CA GLU A 76 -9.65 3.65 -9.00
C GLU A 76 -9.87 3.43 -7.50
N VAL A 77 -8.90 3.84 -6.68
CA VAL A 77 -8.94 3.59 -5.23
C VAL A 77 -9.92 4.53 -4.55
N SER A 78 -11.05 3.97 -4.11
CA SER A 78 -12.03 4.61 -3.24
C SER A 78 -11.67 4.42 -1.76
N ARG A 79 -11.87 5.51 -1.00
CA ARG A 79 -11.63 5.59 0.46
C ARG A 79 -12.93 5.73 1.25
N GLU A 80 -14.04 5.28 0.67
CA GLU A 80 -15.39 5.35 1.20
C GLU A 80 -15.52 4.84 2.65
N TYR A 81 -14.78 3.78 3.01
CA TYR A 81 -14.80 3.22 4.37
C TYR A 81 -13.84 3.90 5.36
N ILE A 82 -12.93 4.75 4.85
CA ILE A 82 -11.91 5.45 5.66
C ILE A 82 -12.42 6.82 6.11
N SER A 83 -13.21 7.50 5.27
CA SER A 83 -13.79 8.82 5.56
C SER A 83 -14.82 8.82 6.70
N THR A 84 -15.15 7.65 7.22
CA THR A 84 -16.15 7.42 8.26
C THR A 84 -15.63 7.77 9.69
N THR A 85 -16.55 7.98 10.63
CA THR A 85 -16.24 8.26 12.06
C THR A 85 -15.31 7.21 12.67
N THR A 86 -14.48 7.62 13.63
CA THR A 86 -13.52 6.74 14.32
C THR A 86 -14.16 5.47 14.91
N ALA A 87 -15.39 5.55 15.44
CA ALA A 87 -16.10 4.39 15.97
C ALA A 87 -16.49 3.37 14.87
N GLN A 88 -16.97 3.85 13.72
CA GLN A 88 -17.32 3.01 12.58
C GLN A 88 -16.06 2.37 11.97
N ARG A 89 -14.98 3.15 11.79
CA ARG A 89 -13.68 2.63 11.33
C ARG A 89 -13.13 1.53 12.25
N LYS A 90 -13.30 1.67 13.58
CA LYS A 90 -12.89 0.63 14.54
C LYS A 90 -13.68 -0.67 14.34
N ARG A 91 -15.00 -0.58 14.15
CA ARG A 91 -15.88 -1.74 13.87
C ARG A 91 -15.48 -2.42 12.57
N LEU A 92 -15.31 -1.66 11.49
CA LEU A 92 -14.85 -2.18 10.20
C LEU A 92 -13.51 -2.91 10.33
N GLY A 93 -12.53 -2.31 11.03
CA GLY A 93 -11.24 -2.94 11.28
C GLY A 93 -11.29 -4.19 12.18
N GLN A 94 -12.32 -4.34 13.01
CA GLN A 94 -12.57 -5.58 13.75
C GLN A 94 -13.12 -6.66 12.81
N VAL A 95 -14.12 -6.32 11.98
CA VAL A 95 -14.69 -7.24 10.99
C VAL A 95 -13.62 -7.70 10.00
N SER A 96 -12.79 -6.80 9.46
CA SER A 96 -11.67 -7.20 8.58
C SER A 96 -10.72 -8.18 9.27
N ARG A 97 -10.41 -7.98 10.56
CA ARG A 97 -9.57 -8.90 11.34
C ARG A 97 -10.22 -10.24 11.61
N LEU A 98 -11.54 -10.31 11.68
CA LEU A 98 -12.29 -11.57 11.77
C LEU A 98 -12.27 -12.29 10.43
N LEU A 99 -12.57 -11.59 9.34
CA LEU A 99 -12.54 -12.13 7.97
C LEU A 99 -11.17 -12.74 7.66
N LEU A 100 -10.06 -12.09 8.03
CA LEU A 100 -8.72 -12.63 7.83
C LEU A 100 -8.42 -13.93 8.59
N ARG A 101 -9.16 -14.23 9.66
CA ARG A 101 -9.00 -15.47 10.45
C ARG A 101 -9.95 -16.58 10.00
N LEU A 102 -11.15 -16.19 9.58
CA LEU A 102 -12.21 -17.10 9.15
C LEU A 102 -11.96 -17.58 7.72
N VAL A 103 -11.59 -16.67 6.82
CA VAL A 103 -11.32 -16.99 5.42
C VAL A 103 -9.91 -17.54 5.31
N GLN A 104 -9.80 -18.86 5.19
CA GLN A 104 -8.54 -19.55 4.99
C GLN A 104 -8.36 -19.91 3.52
N GLY A 105 -7.16 -19.68 2.98
CA GLY A 105 -6.86 -20.00 1.58
C GLY A 105 -7.41 -19.00 0.56
N GLN A 106 -7.41 -19.43 -0.70
CA GLN A 106 -7.99 -18.72 -1.85
C GLN A 106 -9.33 -19.36 -2.19
N GLU A 107 -10.28 -19.28 -1.27
CA GLU A 107 -11.62 -19.78 -1.51
C GLU A 107 -12.35 -18.80 -2.44
N HIS A 108 -12.60 -19.25 -3.67
CA HIS A 108 -13.24 -18.44 -4.70
C HIS A 108 -14.75 -18.51 -4.53
N THR A 109 -15.30 -17.49 -3.87
CA THR A 109 -16.75 -17.34 -3.65
C THR A 109 -17.12 -15.89 -3.95
N PRO A 110 -17.54 -15.56 -5.19
CA PRO A 110 -17.99 -14.23 -5.55
C PRO A 110 -19.10 -13.68 -4.64
N GLU A 111 -19.93 -14.58 -4.10
CA GLU A 111 -21.00 -14.26 -3.15
C GLU A 111 -20.44 -13.68 -1.85
N LEU A 112 -19.32 -14.21 -1.35
CA LEU A 112 -18.66 -13.71 -0.14
C LEU A 112 -18.21 -12.25 -0.33
N TYR A 113 -17.63 -11.93 -1.49
CA TYR A 113 -17.22 -10.57 -1.79
C TYR A 113 -18.41 -9.61 -1.77
N LYS A 114 -19.54 -9.99 -2.39
CA LYS A 114 -20.77 -9.19 -2.40
C LYS A 114 -21.31 -8.97 -0.98
N THR A 115 -21.46 -10.03 -0.19
CA THR A 115 -21.95 -9.94 1.20
C THR A 115 -21.04 -9.08 2.07
N VAL A 116 -19.72 -9.24 1.96
CA VAL A 116 -18.76 -8.42 2.73
C VAL A 116 -18.82 -6.96 2.30
N ARG A 117 -18.91 -6.69 1.00
CA ARG A 117 -19.05 -5.33 0.46
C ARG A 117 -20.31 -4.66 1.00
N GLU A 118 -21.46 -5.32 0.90
CA GLU A 118 -22.74 -4.80 1.41
C GLU A 118 -22.68 -4.55 2.92
N GLY A 119 -22.16 -5.50 3.70
CA GLY A 119 -21.99 -5.34 5.14
C GLY A 119 -21.08 -4.16 5.50
N PHE A 120 -20.01 -3.93 4.74
CA PHE A 120 -19.12 -2.78 4.95
C PHE A 120 -19.82 -1.46 4.66
N MET A 121 -20.63 -1.39 3.61
CA MET A 121 -21.46 -0.23 3.29
C MET A 121 -22.47 0.06 4.42
N THR A 122 -23.19 -0.96 4.90
CA THR A 122 -24.12 -0.81 6.02
C THR A 122 -23.42 -0.32 7.29
N LEU A 123 -22.24 -0.86 7.60
CA LEU A 123 -21.44 -0.43 8.75
C LEU A 123 -20.83 0.97 8.60
N ALA A 124 -20.60 1.43 7.36
CA ALA A 124 -20.14 2.78 7.08
C ALA A 124 -21.27 3.81 7.26
N HIS A 125 -22.51 3.46 6.93
CA HIS A 125 -23.68 4.35 7.03
C HIS A 125 -24.50 4.17 8.31
N THR A 126 -24.17 3.21 9.18
CA THR A 126 -24.90 3.04 10.44
C THR A 126 -24.63 4.20 11.39
N GLU A 127 -25.58 5.12 11.47
CA GLU A 127 -25.68 6.05 12.59
C GLU A 127 -26.01 5.27 13.86
N GLN A 128 -25.36 5.67 14.96
CA GLN A 128 -25.28 4.90 16.19
C GLN A 128 -26.67 4.60 16.80
N ARG A 129 -27.17 3.37 16.66
CA ARG A 129 -28.17 2.82 17.59
C ARG A 129 -27.56 2.22 18.87
N ALA A 130 -26.24 2.21 19.01
CA ALA A 130 -25.54 1.63 20.16
C ALA A 130 -25.07 2.71 21.15
N GLY A 131 -25.99 3.57 21.59
CA GLY A 131 -25.79 4.61 22.60
C GLY A 131 -26.94 4.77 23.60
N ALA A 132 -27.84 3.79 23.72
CA ALA A 132 -28.98 3.84 24.65
C ALA A 132 -29.05 2.62 25.59
N ALA A 133 -27.90 2.04 25.94
CA ALA A 133 -27.81 1.00 26.97
C ALA A 133 -26.53 1.15 27.80
N HIS A 134 -26.29 2.36 28.33
CA HIS A 134 -25.65 2.45 29.64
C HIS A 134 -26.58 3.22 30.56
N VAL A 135 -27.27 2.44 31.38
CA VAL A 135 -28.01 2.85 32.57
C VAL A 135 -27.08 3.73 33.41
N GLY A 136 -27.59 4.91 33.79
CA GLY A 136 -26.87 5.82 34.66
C GLY A 136 -26.53 5.17 36.00
N ALA A 137 -25.29 5.38 36.43
CA ALA A 137 -24.95 5.45 37.83
C ALA A 137 -24.39 6.86 38.10
N PRO A 138 -25.00 7.65 38.99
CA PRO A 138 -24.47 8.93 39.41
C PRO A 138 -23.36 8.70 40.45
N GLY A 139 -22.20 9.35 40.31
CA GLY A 139 -21.06 9.01 41.15
C GLY A 139 -19.87 9.95 41.10
N LEU A 140 -20.11 11.19 41.52
CA LEU A 140 -19.18 12.19 42.06
C LEU A 140 -18.15 12.92 41.16
N PRO A 141 -17.92 14.23 41.44
CA PRO A 141 -17.00 15.09 40.70
C PRO A 141 -15.59 15.06 41.28
N ALA A 142 -14.59 14.84 40.43
CA ALA A 142 -13.21 15.22 40.74
C ALA A 142 -13.02 16.70 40.39
N ARG A 143 -13.22 17.54 41.41
CA ARG A 143 -12.78 18.93 41.46
C ARG A 143 -11.26 18.96 41.70
N VAL A 144 -10.66 20.13 41.42
CA VAL A 144 -9.27 20.56 41.66
C VAL A 144 -8.34 20.31 40.47
N ALA A 145 -7.55 21.24 39.96
CA ALA A 145 -7.41 22.70 39.97
C ALA A 145 -6.23 22.96 39.01
N GLY A 146 -6.16 24.11 38.35
CA GLY A 146 -4.93 24.42 37.61
C GLY A 146 -5.10 25.42 36.49
N THR A 147 -5.20 26.68 36.89
CA THR A 147 -4.99 27.87 36.09
C THR A 147 -3.67 27.80 35.31
N GLY A 148 -3.69 28.13 34.01
CA GLY A 148 -2.47 28.45 33.27
C GLY A 148 -2.60 28.26 31.75
N PRO A 149 -2.65 29.33 30.94
CA PRO A 149 -2.50 29.25 29.50
C PRO A 149 -1.03 29.49 29.12
N LEU A 150 -0.47 28.72 28.19
CA LEU A 150 0.44 29.19 27.12
C LEU A 150 1.12 28.03 26.41
N CYS A 151 1.34 28.25 25.11
CA CYS A 151 2.45 27.71 24.33
C CYS A 151 2.41 26.21 24.02
N ARG A 152 2.88 25.72 22.88
CA ARG A 152 3.22 26.18 21.55
C ARG A 152 3.70 24.89 20.87
N GLU A 153 3.76 24.90 19.55
CA GLU A 153 4.68 24.08 18.75
C GLU A 153 4.25 22.66 18.33
N ARG A 154 3.96 22.64 17.04
CA ARG A 154 4.00 21.51 16.12
C ARG A 154 5.37 20.80 16.19
N PRO A 155 5.44 19.47 16.08
CA PRO A 155 6.72 18.82 15.86
C PRO A 155 7.19 19.02 14.41
N VAL A 156 8.24 19.84 14.26
CA VAL A 156 9.09 19.92 13.06
C VAL A 156 10.13 18.79 13.17
N PHE A 157 10.11 17.85 12.23
CA PHE A 157 11.15 16.83 12.14
C PHE A 157 12.46 17.44 11.61
N PRO A 158 13.62 17.13 12.20
CA PRO A 158 14.89 17.74 11.83
C PRO A 158 15.41 17.26 10.47
N ARG A 159 15.76 18.22 9.61
CA ARG A 159 16.65 18.03 8.45
C ARG A 159 18.07 17.84 8.95
N ALA A 160 18.66 16.66 8.74
CA ALA A 160 20.10 16.47 8.85
C ALA A 160 20.76 16.82 7.50
N GLY A 161 21.70 17.75 7.52
CA GLY A 161 22.53 18.12 6.38
C GLY A 161 24.02 18.12 6.73
N ALA A 162 24.82 17.60 5.79
CA ALA A 162 26.23 17.87 5.47
C ALA A 162 27.31 17.44 6.50
N PRO A 163 28.62 17.39 6.14
CA PRO A 163 29.36 17.93 4.96
C PRO A 163 30.08 16.81 4.16
N GLY A 164 30.58 16.97 2.92
CA GLY A 164 31.41 18.05 2.35
C GLY A 164 32.85 17.54 2.23
N GLY A 165 33.24 17.09 1.04
CA GLY A 165 34.61 16.68 0.72
C GLY A 165 34.89 16.97 -0.76
N ARG A 166 35.48 18.13 -1.02
CA ARG A 166 35.89 18.66 -2.33
C ARG A 166 37.41 18.55 -2.41
N LEU A 167 37.94 18.16 -3.57
CA LEU A 167 39.17 18.64 -4.26
C LEU A 167 39.82 17.48 -5.06
N PRO A 168 40.66 17.75 -6.08
CA PRO A 168 40.68 18.88 -7.01
C PRO A 168 40.66 18.43 -8.48
N GLN A 169 40.28 19.36 -9.37
CA GLN A 169 40.57 19.31 -10.79
C GLN A 169 41.96 19.91 -11.06
N THR A 170 42.70 19.39 -12.04
CA THR A 170 43.64 20.13 -12.91
C THR A 170 44.13 19.21 -14.05
N PRO A 171 44.67 19.75 -15.16
CA PRO A 171 43.97 19.63 -16.43
C PRO A 171 44.85 19.16 -17.62
N ASP A 172 44.22 19.05 -18.79
CA ASP A 172 44.73 19.42 -20.12
C ASP A 172 46.01 18.73 -20.65
N LYS A 173 45.86 17.88 -21.68
CA LYS A 173 46.35 18.16 -23.05
C LYS A 173 46.39 16.91 -23.93
N ALA A 174 45.80 17.09 -25.12
CA ALA A 174 46.32 16.65 -26.42
C ALA A 174 46.45 15.11 -26.63
N ASP A 175 46.43 14.52 -27.81
CA ASP A 175 46.35 14.93 -29.20
C ASP A 175 46.13 13.60 -29.97
N LYS A 176 45.63 13.68 -31.20
CA LYS A 176 46.05 12.79 -32.30
C LYS A 176 45.97 11.26 -32.11
N ARG A 177 45.00 10.63 -32.78
CA ARG A 177 45.18 10.03 -34.13
C ARG A 177 44.09 8.99 -34.45
N VAL A 178 43.34 9.32 -35.49
CA VAL A 178 42.80 8.36 -36.47
C VAL A 178 43.97 7.55 -37.06
N PRO A 179 43.75 6.26 -37.36
CA PRO A 179 44.31 5.71 -38.59
C PRO A 179 43.20 5.23 -39.56
N PRO A 180 43.36 5.43 -40.88
CA PRO A 180 42.44 4.94 -41.90
C PRO A 180 42.88 3.59 -42.51
N SER A 181 41.89 2.88 -43.07
CA SER A 181 41.90 1.93 -44.20
C SER A 181 43.20 1.25 -44.65
N HIS A 182 43.18 -0.08 -44.85
CA HIS A 182 43.09 -0.71 -46.19
C HIS A 182 43.16 -2.26 -46.17
N ARG A 183 42.28 -2.85 -47.00
CA ARG A 183 42.39 -4.04 -47.89
C ARG A 183 43.30 -5.23 -47.53
N VAL A 184 42.78 -6.42 -47.86
CA VAL A 184 43.35 -7.53 -48.70
C VAL A 184 42.52 -8.79 -48.35
N VAL A 185 42.02 -9.70 -49.21
CA VAL A 185 42.02 -9.94 -50.66
C VAL A 185 40.92 -10.98 -50.95
N ASP A 186 40.31 -10.90 -52.14
CA ASP A 186 39.51 -11.92 -52.83
C ASP A 186 40.16 -13.32 -52.84
N GLU A 187 39.36 -14.40 -52.75
CA GLU A 187 39.59 -15.52 -53.67
C GLU A 187 38.28 -16.29 -53.98
N LYS A 188 37.90 -16.24 -55.26
CA LYS A 188 37.00 -17.18 -55.93
C LYS A 188 37.70 -18.52 -56.13
N ARG A 189 37.04 -19.66 -55.89
CA ARG A 189 36.89 -20.76 -56.88
C ARG A 189 36.17 -22.00 -56.31
N SER A 190 35.15 -22.42 -57.07
CA SER A 190 34.85 -23.79 -57.49
C SER A 190 35.07 -24.96 -56.52
N LEU A 191 33.98 -25.63 -56.14
CA LEU A 191 33.59 -26.97 -56.57
C LEU A 191 32.10 -27.21 -56.30
#